data_AF-A0A9D6LFU8-F1
#
_entry.id   AF-A0A9D6LFU8-F1
#
_cell.length_a   1.000
_cell.length_b   1.000
_cell.length_c   1.000
_cell.angle_alpha   90.00
_cell.angle_beta   90.00
_cell.angle_gamma   90.00
#
_symmetry.space_group_name_H-M   'P 1'
#
loop_
_entity.id
_entity.type
_entity.pdbx_description
1 polymer ?
#
loop_
_entity_poly.entity_id
_entity_poly.type
_entity_poly.pdbx_seq_one_letter_code
_entity_poly.pdbx_strand_id
1 'polypeptide(L)'
;ISPYRMGRVTSFLDPWADPFNTGFQLVQALIAFGRGEWLGAGLGASVQKLFYLPAAHTDFVFAVMAEELGLIAVLSVMLLFGIIVVRAFAIARLAEAAGQIYGARLAQGLGLLIGSQAMINMGVNMGLLPTKGLTLPFMSYGGSSMLVSCIAIGLLLLIGREVRVRAWEKT
;
A
#
# COMPACT_ATOMS: atom_id res chain seq x y z
N ILE A 1 -20.47 -23.62 -11.80
CA ILE A 1 -19.93 -22.37 -11.22
C ILE A 1 -20.47 -22.26 -9.80
N SER A 2 -19.62 -22.17 -8.77
CA SER A 2 -20.07 -22.17 -7.38
C SER A 2 -20.76 -20.84 -7.03
N PRO A 3 -21.97 -20.85 -6.44
CA PRO A 3 -22.72 -19.65 -6.07
C PRO A 3 -21.92 -18.68 -5.18
N TYR A 4 -21.04 -19.24 -4.35
CA TYR A 4 -20.17 -18.49 -3.44
C TYR A 4 -19.11 -17.63 -4.14
N ARG A 5 -18.60 -18.08 -5.29
CA ARG A 5 -17.63 -17.29 -6.08
C ARG A 5 -18.31 -16.13 -6.81
N MET A 6 -19.56 -16.31 -7.23
CA MET A 6 -20.36 -15.25 -7.84
C MET A 6 -20.71 -14.16 -6.82
N GLY A 7 -21.08 -14.57 -5.59
CA GLY A 7 -21.40 -13.66 -4.49
C GLY A 7 -20.28 -12.67 -4.16
N ARG A 8 -19.00 -13.08 -4.25
CA ARG A 8 -17.86 -12.17 -4.05
C ARG A 8 -17.65 -11.17 -5.19
N VAL A 9 -18.03 -11.50 -6.41
CA VAL A 9 -17.92 -10.59 -7.56
C VAL A 9 -19.08 -9.59 -7.54
N THR A 10 -20.28 -10.04 -7.18
CA THR A 10 -21.45 -9.17 -7.06
C THR A 10 -21.38 -8.27 -5.83
N SER A 11 -20.87 -8.73 -4.68
CA SER A 11 -20.68 -7.86 -3.50
C SER A 11 -19.54 -6.86 -3.66
N PHE A 12 -18.62 -7.07 -4.60
CA PHE A 12 -17.61 -6.08 -4.98
C PHE A 12 -18.22 -4.97 -5.86
N LEU A 13 -19.11 -5.33 -6.79
CA LEU A 13 -19.77 -4.37 -7.68
C LEU A 13 -20.86 -3.55 -6.98
N ASP A 14 -21.54 -4.15 -6.00
CA ASP A 14 -22.53 -3.47 -5.16
C ASP A 14 -22.34 -3.86 -3.68
N PRO A 15 -21.40 -3.21 -2.97
CA PRO A 15 -21.19 -3.46 -1.54
C PRO A 15 -22.35 -2.98 -0.67
N TRP A 16 -23.26 -2.16 -1.21
CA TRP A 16 -24.46 -1.67 -0.51
C TRP A 16 -25.64 -2.65 -0.58
N ALA A 17 -25.58 -3.64 -1.49
CA ALA A 17 -26.59 -4.70 -1.57
C ALA A 17 -26.57 -5.65 -0.37
N ASP A 18 -25.42 -5.81 0.29
CA ASP A 18 -25.28 -6.62 1.51
C ASP A 18 -24.27 -5.99 2.50
N PRO A 19 -24.67 -4.87 3.16
CA PRO A 19 -23.78 -4.08 4.01
C PRO A 19 -23.38 -4.78 5.30
N PHE A 20 -24.08 -5.85 5.71
CA PHE A 20 -23.89 -6.50 7.01
C PHE A 20 -23.16 -7.84 6.93
N ASN A 21 -22.90 -8.36 5.73
CA ASN A 21 -22.27 -9.68 5.56
C ASN A 21 -21.03 -9.59 4.66
N THR A 22 -21.20 -9.65 3.34
CA THR A 22 -20.07 -9.74 2.40
C THR A 22 -19.42 -8.38 2.08
N GLY A 23 -20.19 -7.29 2.15
CA GLY A 23 -19.71 -5.91 1.93
C GLY A 23 -19.29 -5.18 3.20
N PHE A 24 -19.52 -5.74 4.39
CA PHE A 24 -19.39 -5.04 5.67
C PHE A 24 -18.03 -4.37 5.89
N GLN A 25 -16.93 -5.08 5.58
CA GLN A 25 -15.59 -4.53 5.74
C GLN A 25 -15.30 -3.34 4.81
N LEU A 26 -15.80 -3.39 3.57
CA LEU A 26 -15.61 -2.33 2.59
C LEU A 26 -16.52 -1.12 2.88
N VAL A 27 -17.77 -1.36 3.24
CA VAL A 27 -18.72 -0.30 3.63
C VAL A 27 -18.22 0.44 4.87
N GLN A 28 -17.72 -0.27 5.88
CA GLN A 28 -17.12 0.38 7.05
C GLN A 28 -15.89 1.21 6.66
N ALA A 29 -14.97 0.66 5.86
CA ALA A 29 -13.82 1.42 5.35
C ALA A 29 -14.23 2.73 4.63
N LEU A 30 -15.25 2.67 3.76
CA LEU A 30 -15.78 3.85 3.06
C LEU A 30 -16.43 4.86 4.03
N ILE A 31 -17.12 4.39 5.08
CA ILE A 31 -17.68 5.26 6.12
C ILE A 31 -16.56 5.95 6.92
N ALA A 32 -15.45 5.24 7.22
CA ALA A 32 -14.27 5.81 7.86
C ALA A 32 -13.64 6.92 7.01
N PHE A 33 -13.50 6.69 5.70
CA PHE A 33 -13.08 7.73 4.75
C PHE A 33 -14.02 8.94 4.73
N GLY A 34 -15.34 8.70 4.76
CA GLY A 34 -16.33 9.77 4.80
C GLY A 34 -16.29 10.61 6.07
N ARG A 35 -15.96 10.01 7.23
CA ARG A 35 -15.84 10.70 8.52
C ARG A 35 -14.51 11.43 8.70
N GLY A 36 -13.47 11.06 7.95
CA GLY A 36 -12.14 11.66 8.05
C GLY A 36 -12.06 13.12 7.62
N GLU A 37 -13.02 13.62 6.83
CA GLU A 37 -13.02 14.98 6.28
C GLU A 37 -11.61 15.40 5.76
N TRP A 38 -11.21 16.66 5.92
CA TRP A 38 -9.90 17.15 5.45
C TRP A 38 -8.75 16.90 6.43
N LEU A 39 -9.01 17.05 7.73
CA LEU A 39 -8.00 17.06 8.81
C LEU A 39 -8.15 15.90 9.81
N GLY A 40 -9.17 15.05 9.65
CA GLY A 40 -9.43 13.92 10.53
C GLY A 40 -10.30 14.28 11.73
N ALA A 41 -10.81 13.23 12.39
CA ALA A 41 -11.55 13.35 13.64
C ALA A 41 -10.64 13.51 14.87
N GLY A 42 -9.32 13.36 14.70
CA GLY A 42 -8.32 13.41 15.77
C GLY A 42 -7.69 12.05 16.06
N LEU A 43 -6.39 12.06 16.41
CA LEU A 43 -5.62 10.85 16.74
C LEU A 43 -6.27 10.08 17.89
N GLY A 44 -6.54 8.79 17.67
CA GLY A 44 -7.19 7.92 18.66
C GLY A 44 -8.69 8.10 18.82
N ALA A 45 -9.33 9.00 18.05
CA ALA A 45 -10.78 9.18 18.04
C ALA A 45 -11.51 8.28 17.02
N SER A 46 -10.80 7.37 16.32
CA SER A 46 -11.42 6.46 15.36
C SER A 46 -12.42 5.54 16.06
N VAL A 47 -13.69 5.68 15.67
CA VAL A 47 -14.78 4.86 16.18
C VAL A 47 -14.73 3.46 15.55
N GLN A 48 -14.21 3.35 14.33
CA GLN A 48 -14.12 2.06 13.62
C GLN A 48 -13.02 1.13 14.15
N LYS A 49 -12.09 1.67 14.95
CA LYS A 49 -11.10 0.91 15.71
C LYS A 49 -11.70 0.09 16.85
N LEU A 50 -12.86 0.49 17.38
CA LEU A 50 -13.56 -0.19 18.49
C LEU A 50 -14.59 -1.21 17.96
N PHE A 51 -14.12 -2.37 17.49
CA PHE A 51 -14.92 -3.57 17.20
C PHE A 51 -15.74 -3.62 15.88
N TYR A 52 -15.59 -2.66 14.96
CA TYR A 52 -16.31 -2.69 13.66
C TYR A 52 -15.51 -3.28 12.48
N LEU A 53 -14.18 -3.40 12.56
CA LEU A 53 -13.36 -4.09 11.55
C LEU A 53 -12.51 -5.21 12.16
N PRO A 54 -12.79 -6.50 11.86
CA PRO A 54 -12.01 -7.63 12.36
C PRO A 54 -10.53 -7.65 11.92
N ALA A 55 -10.12 -6.78 10.98
CA ALA A 55 -8.76 -6.68 10.43
C ALA A 55 -8.26 -5.22 10.31
N ALA A 56 -8.68 -4.34 11.24
CA ALA A 56 -8.26 -2.93 11.25
C ALA A 56 -6.73 -2.74 11.30
N HIS A 57 -6.00 -3.72 11.82
CA HIS A 57 -4.55 -3.63 12.03
C HIS A 57 -3.70 -4.07 10.83
N THR A 58 -4.26 -4.74 9.82
CA THR A 58 -3.48 -5.23 8.67
C THR A 58 -3.92 -4.62 7.35
N ASP A 59 -5.16 -4.89 6.95
CA ASP A 59 -5.64 -4.56 5.60
C ASP A 59 -6.33 -3.20 5.55
N PHE A 60 -6.84 -2.71 6.69
CA PHE A 60 -7.62 -1.47 6.80
C PHE A 60 -6.97 -0.37 7.65
N VAL A 61 -5.67 -0.48 7.94
CA VAL A 61 -4.90 0.58 8.63
C VAL A 61 -5.02 1.90 7.88
N PHE A 62 -5.08 1.84 6.55
CA PHE A 62 -5.23 3.02 5.70
C PHE A 62 -6.60 3.71 5.88
N ALA A 63 -7.68 2.96 6.08
CA ALA A 63 -9.02 3.50 6.36
C ALA A 63 -9.10 4.13 7.77
N VAL A 64 -8.48 3.50 8.77
CA VAL A 64 -8.38 4.08 10.13
C VAL A 64 -7.56 5.37 10.12
N MET A 65 -6.45 5.39 9.37
CA MET A 65 -5.64 6.60 9.19
C MET A 65 -6.42 7.71 8.50
N ALA A 66 -7.26 7.37 7.51
CA ALA A 66 -8.15 8.32 6.87
C ALA A 66 -9.15 8.93 7.85
N GLU A 67 -9.73 8.14 8.76
CA GLU A 67 -10.66 8.64 9.78
C GLU A 67 -9.96 9.55 10.81
N GLU A 68 -8.78 9.14 11.31
CA GLU A 68 -8.08 9.87 12.38
C GLU A 68 -7.37 11.14 11.89
N LEU A 69 -6.76 11.11 10.71
CA LEU A 69 -5.88 12.17 10.18
C LEU A 69 -6.42 12.84 8.90
N GLY A 70 -7.51 12.33 8.34
CA GLY A 70 -8.20 12.93 7.20
C GLY A 70 -7.53 12.74 5.85
N LEU A 71 -8.10 13.40 4.84
CA LEU A 71 -7.67 13.32 3.45
C LEU A 71 -6.19 13.72 3.24
N ILE A 72 -5.68 14.69 4.00
CA ILE A 72 -4.30 15.16 3.86
C ILE A 72 -3.30 14.04 4.17
N ALA A 73 -3.54 13.25 5.21
CA ALA A 73 -2.67 12.14 5.57
C ALA A 73 -2.71 11.02 4.52
N VAL A 74 -3.89 10.69 4.02
CA VAL A 74 -4.09 9.72 2.93
C VAL A 74 -3.28 10.14 1.70
N LEU A 75 -3.42 11.38 1.26
CA LEU A 75 -2.69 11.92 0.11
C LEU A 75 -1.17 11.95 0.36
N SER A 76 -0.75 12.29 1.57
CA SER A 76 0.66 12.31 1.96
C SER A 76 1.29 10.92 1.88
N VAL A 77 0.59 9.89 2.38
CA VAL A 77 1.04 8.50 2.28
C VAL A 77 1.11 8.02 0.84
N MET A 78 0.07 8.31 0.04
CA MET A 78 0.08 8.00 -1.39
C MET A 78 1.28 8.62 -2.09
N LEU A 79 1.58 9.89 -1.78
CA LEU A 79 2.74 10.60 -2.32
C LEU A 79 4.06 9.94 -1.90
N LEU A 80 4.21 9.55 -0.62
CA LEU A 80 5.42 8.89 -0.12
C LEU A 80 5.69 7.56 -0.84
N PHE A 81 4.67 6.73 -1.03
CA PHE A 81 4.81 5.51 -1.84
C PHE A 81 5.16 5.82 -3.29
N GLY A 82 4.53 6.85 -3.88
CA GLY A 82 4.88 7.33 -5.22
C GLY A 82 6.36 7.73 -5.33
N ILE A 83 6.88 8.45 -4.33
CA ILE A 83 8.31 8.83 -4.26
C ILE A 83 9.19 7.58 -4.19
N ILE A 84 8.86 6.58 -3.38
CA ILE A 84 9.64 5.33 -3.29
C ILE A 84 9.72 4.64 -4.66
N VAL A 85 8.60 4.52 -5.36
CA VAL A 85 8.55 3.89 -6.69
C VAL A 85 9.39 4.69 -7.68
N VAL A 86 9.20 6.01 -7.77
CA VAL A 86 9.98 6.87 -8.67
C VAL A 86 11.48 6.76 -8.38
N ARG A 87 11.87 6.74 -7.10
CA ARG A 87 13.27 6.58 -6.69
C ARG A 87 13.84 5.22 -7.08
N ALA A 88 13.06 4.13 -6.94
CA ALA A 88 13.49 2.80 -7.36
C ALA A 88 13.77 2.75 -8.88
N PHE A 89 12.87 3.33 -9.70
CA PHE A 89 13.08 3.44 -11.14
C PHE A 89 14.26 4.36 -11.51
N ALA A 90 14.48 5.45 -10.76
CA ALA A 90 15.65 6.31 -10.96
C ALA A 90 16.96 5.57 -10.68
N ILE A 91 17.04 4.79 -9.60
CA ILE A 91 18.19 3.94 -9.28
C ILE A 91 18.41 2.91 -10.39
N ALA A 92 17.33 2.30 -10.90
CA ALA A 92 17.44 1.34 -11.99
C ALA A 92 18.05 1.95 -13.26
N ARG A 93 17.60 3.15 -13.66
CA ARG A 93 18.16 3.86 -14.83
C ARG A 93 19.65 4.18 -14.65
N LEU A 94 20.05 4.59 -13.44
CA LEU A 94 21.46 4.84 -13.13
C LEU A 94 22.30 3.55 -13.18
N ALA A 95 21.76 2.44 -12.69
CA ALA A 95 22.41 1.14 -12.76
C ALA A 95 22.57 0.65 -14.21
N GLU A 96 21.57 0.86 -15.05
CA GLU A 96 21.61 0.53 -16.47
C GLU A 96 22.67 1.36 -17.21
N ALA A 97 22.72 2.68 -16.95
CA ALA A 97 23.74 3.57 -17.50
C ALA A 97 25.17 3.20 -17.06
N ALA A 98 25.32 2.62 -15.86
CA ALA A 98 26.59 2.12 -15.35
C ALA A 98 26.98 0.72 -15.88
N GLY A 99 26.16 0.10 -16.74
CA GLY A 99 26.36 -1.24 -17.28
C GLY A 99 25.98 -2.37 -16.31
N GLN A 100 25.34 -2.06 -15.19
CA GLN A 100 24.86 -3.05 -14.22
C GLN A 100 23.44 -3.51 -14.53
N ILE A 101 23.29 -4.29 -15.60
CA ILE A 101 21.98 -4.75 -16.08
C ILE A 101 21.22 -5.53 -15.00
N TYR A 102 21.89 -6.41 -14.26
CA TYR A 102 21.25 -7.16 -13.17
C TYR A 102 20.70 -6.24 -12.07
N GLY A 103 21.52 -5.29 -11.59
CA GLY A 103 21.11 -4.30 -10.59
C GLY A 103 19.94 -3.44 -11.07
N ALA A 104 19.94 -3.05 -12.34
CA ALA A 104 18.84 -2.29 -12.94
C ALA A 104 17.51 -3.06 -12.92
N ARG A 105 17.52 -4.32 -13.38
CA ARG A 105 16.31 -5.16 -13.42
C ARG A 105 15.82 -5.52 -12.02
N LEU A 106 16.73 -5.76 -11.09
CA LEU A 106 16.39 -6.01 -9.69
C LEU A 106 15.72 -4.78 -9.05
N ALA A 107 16.27 -3.58 -9.28
CA ALA A 107 15.69 -2.33 -8.77
C ALA A 107 14.29 -2.04 -9.36
N GLN A 108 14.07 -2.31 -10.66
CA GLN A 108 12.75 -2.22 -11.29
C GLN A 108 11.76 -3.21 -10.67
N GLY A 109 12.17 -4.47 -10.47
CA GLY A 109 11.34 -5.51 -9.86
C GLY A 109 10.93 -5.16 -8.44
N LEU A 110 11.87 -4.69 -7.61
CA LEU A 110 11.60 -4.26 -6.23
C LEU A 110 10.67 -3.04 -6.19
N GLY A 111 10.89 -2.05 -7.07
CA GLY A 111 10.02 -0.89 -7.19
C GLY A 111 8.58 -1.26 -7.59
N LEU A 112 8.42 -2.17 -8.55
CA LEU A 112 7.11 -2.70 -8.97
C LEU A 112 6.44 -3.51 -7.86
N LEU A 113 7.20 -4.33 -7.12
CA LEU A 113 6.66 -5.15 -6.04
C LEU A 113 6.09 -4.26 -4.92
N ILE A 114 6.86 -3.28 -4.45
CA ILE A 114 6.40 -2.35 -3.40
C ILE A 114 5.23 -1.49 -3.91
N GLY A 115 5.36 -0.94 -5.12
CA GLY A 115 4.34 -0.07 -5.71
C GLY A 115 3.01 -0.79 -5.96
N SER A 116 3.05 -2.01 -6.49
CA SER A 116 1.84 -2.80 -6.75
C SER A 116 1.15 -3.23 -5.46
N GLN A 117 1.90 -3.65 -4.43
CA GLN A 117 1.32 -3.97 -3.12
C GLN A 117 0.63 -2.74 -2.50
N ALA A 118 1.31 -1.60 -2.52
CA ALA A 118 0.76 -0.35 -1.99
C ALA A 118 -0.50 0.10 -2.77
N MET A 119 -0.45 0.10 -4.11
CA MET A 119 -1.57 0.46 -4.97
C MET A 119 -2.76 -0.48 -4.79
N ILE A 120 -2.54 -1.79 -4.71
CA ILE A 120 -3.63 -2.75 -4.52
C ILE A 120 -4.28 -2.57 -3.15
N ASN A 121 -3.49 -2.43 -2.08
CA ASN A 121 -4.03 -2.22 -0.74
C ASN A 121 -4.85 -0.91 -0.66
N MET A 122 -4.32 0.19 -1.20
CA MET A 122 -5.03 1.47 -1.23
C MET A 122 -6.31 1.39 -2.10
N GLY A 123 -6.24 0.74 -3.27
CA GLY A 123 -7.39 0.56 -4.14
C GLY A 123 -8.49 -0.31 -3.53
N VAL A 124 -8.13 -1.31 -2.72
CA VAL A 124 -9.09 -2.11 -1.95
C VAL A 124 -9.76 -1.25 -0.87
N ASN A 125 -9.00 -0.42 -0.15
CA ASN A 125 -9.54 0.47 0.88
C ASN A 125 -10.49 1.55 0.32
N MET A 126 -10.29 1.96 -0.94
CA MET A 126 -11.17 2.90 -1.63
C MET A 126 -12.33 2.23 -2.39
N GLY A 127 -12.46 0.90 -2.34
CA GLY A 127 -13.50 0.15 -3.07
C GLY A 127 -13.30 0.05 -4.58
N LEU A 128 -12.12 0.43 -5.09
CA LEU A 128 -11.75 0.34 -6.51
C LEU A 128 -11.29 -1.07 -6.90
N LEU A 129 -10.91 -1.90 -5.94
CA LEU A 129 -10.41 -3.26 -6.16
C LEU A 129 -11.02 -4.27 -5.17
N PRO A 130 -11.23 -5.52 -5.57
CA PRO A 130 -11.84 -6.54 -4.70
C PRO A 130 -10.93 -6.83 -3.51
N THR A 131 -11.53 -6.94 -2.32
CA THR A 131 -10.84 -7.17 -1.05
C THR A 131 -9.99 -8.44 -1.12
N LYS A 132 -8.68 -8.23 -1.30
CA LYS A 132 -7.65 -9.25 -1.10
C LYS A 132 -6.87 -8.86 0.14
N GLY A 133 -6.59 -9.83 1.01
CA GLY A 133 -5.78 -9.63 2.22
C GLY A 133 -4.30 -9.43 1.88
N LEU A 134 -3.99 -8.27 1.32
CA LEU A 134 -2.64 -7.84 0.98
C LEU A 134 -2.28 -6.70 1.91
N THR A 135 -1.30 -6.95 2.78
CA THR A 135 -0.78 -6.00 3.76
C THR A 135 -0.16 -4.78 3.09
N LEU A 136 -0.39 -3.58 3.63
CA LEU A 136 0.33 -2.39 3.21
C LEU A 136 1.81 -2.50 3.65
N PRO A 137 2.79 -2.39 2.72
CA PRO A 137 4.20 -2.39 3.08
C PRO A 137 4.49 -1.30 4.11
N PHE A 138 5.36 -1.56 5.09
CA PHE A 138 5.76 -0.63 6.17
C PHE A 138 4.72 -0.19 7.21
N MET A 139 3.43 -0.42 6.99
CA MET A 139 2.38 0.13 7.86
C MET A 139 1.47 -0.93 8.49
N SER A 140 1.34 -2.10 7.84
CA SER A 140 0.50 -3.20 8.32
C SER A 140 1.18 -3.98 9.46
N TYR A 141 0.38 -4.52 10.39
CA TYR A 141 0.79 -5.43 11.48
C TYR A 141 1.18 -6.84 10.98
N GLY A 142 2.12 -6.90 10.02
CA GLY A 142 2.69 -8.14 9.51
C GLY A 142 4.21 -8.09 9.65
N GLY A 143 4.76 -8.60 10.75
CA GLY A 143 6.20 -8.52 11.04
C GLY A 143 7.09 -9.04 9.91
N SER A 144 6.70 -10.14 9.26
CA SER A 144 7.42 -10.69 8.10
C SER A 144 7.34 -9.78 6.87
N SER A 145 6.18 -9.17 6.59
CA SER A 145 5.99 -8.23 5.48
C SER A 145 6.84 -6.97 5.68
N MET A 146 6.88 -6.46 6.92
CA MET A 146 7.73 -5.33 7.29
C MET A 146 9.22 -5.66 7.11
N LEU A 147 9.68 -6.82 7.58
CA LEU A 147 11.07 -7.27 7.40
C LEU A 147 11.44 -7.38 5.91
N VAL A 148 10.59 -8.02 5.10
CA VAL A 148 10.83 -8.14 3.65
C VAL A 148 10.87 -6.77 2.98
N SER A 149 9.99 -5.84 3.38
CA SER A 149 9.97 -4.47 2.87
C SER A 149 11.26 -3.70 3.23
N CYS A 150 11.76 -3.87 4.45
CA CYS A 150 13.05 -3.30 4.88
C CYS A 150 14.23 -3.88 4.08
N ILE A 151 14.25 -5.20 3.84
CA ILE A 151 15.27 -5.86 3.02
C ILE A 151 15.21 -5.33 1.58
N ALA A 152 14.01 -5.17 1.01
CA ALA A 152 13.83 -4.63 -0.34
C ALA A 152 14.41 -3.21 -0.48
N ILE A 153 14.18 -2.33 0.51
CA ILE A 153 14.77 -0.99 0.53
C ILE A 153 16.29 -1.06 0.70
N GLY A 154 16.78 -1.94 1.58
CA GLY A 154 18.22 -2.17 1.77
C GLY A 154 18.91 -2.58 0.47
N LEU A 155 18.30 -3.46 -0.32
CA LEU A 155 18.81 -3.86 -1.64
C LEU A 155 18.80 -2.71 -2.64
N LEU A 156 17.73 -1.90 -2.69
CA LEU A 156 17.68 -0.71 -3.55
C LEU A 156 18.79 0.29 -3.21
N LEU A 157 19.04 0.53 -1.91
CA LEU A 157 20.12 1.39 -1.44
C LEU A 157 21.50 0.81 -1.76
N LEU A 158 21.67 -0.50 -1.66
CA LEU A 158 22.92 -1.19 -2.01
C LEU A 158 23.26 -1.00 -3.49
N ILE A 159 22.29 -1.23 -4.39
CA ILE A 159 22.46 -1.00 -5.84
C ILE A 159 22.80 0.47 -6.09
N GLY A 160 22.06 1.40 -5.46
CA GLY A 160 22.32 2.83 -5.58
C GLY A 160 23.72 3.23 -5.10
N ARG A 161 24.23 2.60 -4.04
CA ARG A 161 25.60 2.80 -3.55
C ARG A 161 26.63 2.27 -4.55
N GLU A 162 26.45 1.06 -5.05
CA GLU A 162 27.41 0.44 -5.97
C GLU A 162 27.56 1.24 -7.27
N VAL A 163 26.44 1.74 -7.80
CA VAL A 163 26.45 2.61 -8.98
C VAL A 163 27.24 3.90 -8.74
N ARG A 164 27.10 4.53 -7.57
CA ARG A 164 27.88 5.72 -7.23
C ARG A 164 29.36 5.40 -7.12
N VAL A 165 29.75 4.35 -6.40
CA VAL A 165 31.17 3.98 -6.22
C VAL A 165 31.88 3.80 -7.56
N ARG A 166 31.27 3.08 -8.52
CA ARG A 166 31.85 2.89 -9.85
C ARG A 166 31.93 4.18 -10.68
N ALA A 167 31.10 5.18 -10.40
CA ALA A 167 31.21 6.48 -11.05
C ALA A 167 32.48 7.22 -10.60
N TRP A 168 32.86 7.09 -9.33
CA TRP A 168 34.10 7.66 -8.79
C TRP A 168 35.35 6.98 -9.33
N GLU A 169 35.33 5.65 -9.56
CA GLU A 169 36.47 4.92 -10.14
C GLU A 169 36.79 5.31 -11.59
N LYS A 170 35.82 5.91 -12.31
CA LYS A 170 35.99 6.34 -13.71
C LYS A 170 36.47 7.79 -13.86
N THR A 171 36.55 8.55 -12.77
CA THR A 171 37.01 9.96 -12.76
C THR A 171 38.47 10.02 -12.34
#